data_AF-A0A2V7E292-F1
#
_entry.id   AF-A0A2V7E292-F1
#
_cell.length_a   1.000
_cell.length_b   1.000
_cell.length_c   1.000
_cell.angle_alpha   90.00
_cell.angle_beta   90.00
_cell.angle_gamma   90.00
#
_symmetry.space_group_name_H-M   'P 1'
#
loop_
_entity.id
_entity.type
_entity.pdbx_description
1 polymer ?
#
loop_
_entity_poly.entity_id
_entity_poly.type
_entity_poly.pdbx_seq_one_letter_code
_entity_poly.pdbx_strand_id
1 'polypeptide(L)'
;MIDFSSRRARRCYLAVVASAFLLIGTALTLVFSLLAVRERSAMPYVALVFSLMTLAAGVFQFKTMLYDISFSEHGVEFSGLTGSRRVPWANIEWYWPWGFTGVVGEDAGLWVLFKYFDGAAHRPKSRLALMGLNARGPGFGSIDEFMTDFDRYVPAKRRRGIRHS
;
A
#
# COMPACT_ATOMS: atom_id res chain seq x y z
N MET A 1 -5.56 -22.77 12.40
CA MET A 1 -4.75 -22.23 11.30
C MET A 1 -5.72 -21.71 10.26
N ILE A 2 -5.90 -20.39 10.13
CA ILE A 2 -6.83 -19.83 9.15
C ILE A 2 -6.18 -19.98 7.78
N ASP A 3 -6.85 -20.67 6.87
CA ASP A 3 -6.37 -20.82 5.50
C ASP A 3 -6.55 -19.49 4.73
N PHE A 4 -5.47 -18.72 4.67
CA PHE A 4 -5.40 -17.46 3.91
C PHE A 4 -5.23 -17.68 2.40
N SER A 5 -5.41 -18.90 1.88
CA SER A 5 -5.37 -19.18 0.44
C SER A 5 -6.47 -18.45 -0.32
N SER A 6 -7.62 -18.20 0.30
CA SER A 6 -8.74 -17.52 -0.36
C SER A 6 -8.66 -15.99 -0.26
N ARG A 7 -8.78 -15.28 -1.40
CA ARG A 7 -8.87 -13.80 -1.46
C ARG A 7 -9.93 -13.24 -0.50
N ARG A 8 -11.03 -13.98 -0.31
CA ARG A 8 -12.13 -13.61 0.61
C ARG A 8 -11.70 -13.66 2.08
N ALA A 9 -10.99 -14.70 2.52
CA ALA A 9 -10.51 -14.79 3.89
C ALA A 9 -9.54 -13.65 4.24
N ARG A 10 -8.64 -13.30 3.31
CA ARG A 10 -7.74 -12.14 3.46
C ARG A 10 -8.51 -10.82 3.57
N ARG A 11 -9.53 -10.59 2.73
CA ARG A 11 -10.42 -9.41 2.85
C ARG A 11 -11.09 -9.34 4.21
N CYS A 12 -11.70 -10.43 4.66
CA CYS A 12 -12.40 -10.46 5.95
C CYS A 12 -11.45 -10.19 7.10
N TYR A 13 -10.27 -10.82 7.11
CA TYR A 13 -9.26 -10.56 8.13
C TYR A 13 -8.85 -9.09 8.17
N LEU A 14 -8.54 -8.49 7.01
CA LEU A 14 -8.17 -7.08 6.94
C LEU A 14 -9.33 -6.16 7.33
N ALA A 15 -10.57 -6.52 7.02
CA ALA A 15 -11.75 -5.77 7.45
C ALA A 15 -11.90 -5.78 8.97
N VAL A 16 -11.68 -6.93 9.59
CA VAL A 16 -11.69 -7.06 11.05
C VAL A 16 -10.57 -6.22 11.67
N VAL A 17 -9.33 -6.36 11.17
CA VAL A 17 -8.18 -5.60 11.67
C VAL A 17 -8.40 -4.09 11.52
N ALA A 18 -8.80 -3.64 10.33
CA ALA A 18 -9.06 -2.23 10.06
C ALA A 18 -10.20 -1.68 10.92
N SER A 19 -11.26 -2.48 11.15
CA SER A 19 -12.38 -2.10 12.02
C SER A 19 -11.92 -1.95 13.47
N ALA A 20 -11.06 -2.86 13.96
CA ALA A 20 -10.51 -2.77 15.29
C ALA A 20 -9.68 -1.49 15.46
N PHE A 21 -8.79 -1.18 14.52
CA PHE A 21 -8.00 0.06 14.54
C PHE A 21 -8.88 1.32 14.49
N LEU A 22 -9.93 1.33 13.67
CA LEU A 22 -10.87 2.45 13.62
C LEU A 22 -11.64 2.63 14.92
N LEU A 23 -12.21 1.56 15.48
CA LEU A 23 -13.01 1.62 16.70
C LEU A 23 -12.15 2.02 17.90
N ILE A 24 -11.00 1.38 18.09
CA ILE A 24 -10.06 1.69 19.17
C ILE A 24 -9.51 3.11 18.98
N GLY A 25 -9.05 3.44 17.78
CA GLY A 25 -8.53 4.78 17.47
C GLY A 25 -9.55 5.88 17.74
N THR A 26 -10.81 5.71 17.30
CA THR A 26 -11.89 6.69 17.53
C THR A 26 -12.23 6.81 19.01
N ALA A 27 -12.40 5.69 19.71
CA ALA A 27 -12.73 5.69 21.14
C ALA A 27 -11.63 6.36 21.97
N LEU A 28 -10.36 6.00 21.72
CA LEU A 28 -9.22 6.62 22.41
C LEU A 28 -9.07 8.10 22.06
N THR A 29 -9.29 8.48 20.79
CA THR A 29 -9.24 9.89 20.38
C THR A 29 -10.28 10.71 21.12
N LEU A 30 -11.52 10.22 21.24
CA LEU A 30 -12.59 10.90 21.99
C LEU A 30 -12.24 11.04 23.48
N VAL A 31 -11.80 9.95 24.12
CA VAL A 31 -11.42 9.94 25.54
C VAL A 31 -10.26 10.90 25.81
N PHE A 32 -9.17 10.82 25.04
CA PHE A 32 -8.00 11.68 25.25
C PHE A 32 -8.24 13.13 24.84
N SER A 33 -9.15 13.40 23.91
CA SER A 33 -9.58 14.79 23.62
C SER A 33 -10.30 15.40 24.81
N LEU A 34 -11.22 14.66 25.45
CA LEU A 34 -11.91 15.12 26.66
C LEU A 34 -10.93 15.31 27.82
N LEU A 35 -9.98 14.39 28.01
CA LEU A 35 -8.95 14.50 29.04
C LEU A 35 -7.99 15.66 28.79
N ALA A 36 -7.59 15.92 27.54
CA ALA A 36 -6.73 17.05 27.20
C ALA A 36 -7.38 18.42 27.47
N VAL A 37 -8.72 18.50 27.39
CA VAL A 37 -9.47 19.71 27.76
C VAL A 37 -9.60 19.86 29.28
N ARG A 38 -9.76 18.74 30.01
CA ARG A 38 -9.95 18.75 31.47
C ARG A 38 -8.64 18.87 32.24
N GLU A 39 -7.57 18.28 31.75
CA GLU A 39 -6.27 18.22 32.41
C GLU A 39 -5.24 19.08 31.68
N ARG A 40 -4.44 19.84 32.44
CA ARG A 40 -3.33 20.65 31.90
C ARG A 40 -2.01 19.88 31.79
N SER A 41 -2.04 18.56 31.90
CA SER A 41 -0.84 17.71 31.82
C SER A 41 -0.49 17.42 30.36
N ALA A 42 0.80 17.19 30.06
CA ALA A 42 1.24 16.87 28.69
C ALA A 42 0.86 15.44 28.24
N MET A 43 0.58 14.54 29.20
CA MET A 43 0.37 13.12 28.95
C MET A 43 -0.88 12.81 28.09
N PRO A 44 -2.06 13.43 28.32
CA PRO A 44 -3.22 13.30 27.44
C PRO A 44 -2.96 13.75 25.99
N TYR A 45 -2.14 14.79 25.78
CA TYR A 45 -1.79 15.26 24.44
C TYR A 45 -0.92 14.26 23.70
N VAL A 46 0.08 13.68 24.36
CA VAL A 46 0.89 12.61 23.77
C VAL A 46 0.03 11.40 23.44
N ALA A 47 -0.84 10.98 24.36
CA ALA A 47 -1.77 9.87 24.15
C ALA A 47 -2.75 10.15 22.99
N LEU A 48 -3.20 11.40 22.83
CA LEU A 48 -4.04 11.84 21.72
C LEU A 48 -3.32 11.73 20.36
N VAL A 49 -2.02 12.05 20.30
CA VAL A 49 -1.25 11.86 19.06
C VAL A 49 -1.19 10.38 18.68
N PHE A 50 -0.94 9.49 19.63
CA PHE A 50 -0.92 8.05 19.37
C PHE A 50 -2.30 7.51 18.93
N SER A 51 -3.39 7.99 19.54
CA SER A 51 -4.73 7.57 19.15
C SER A 51 -5.12 8.07 17.76
N LEU A 52 -4.72 9.30 17.39
CA LEU A 52 -4.88 9.83 16.04
C LEU A 52 -4.08 9.03 15.00
N MET A 53 -2.84 8.63 15.32
CA MET A 53 -2.04 7.74 14.44
C MET A 53 -2.69 6.37 14.27
N THR A 54 -3.26 5.82 15.34
CA THR A 54 -4.01 4.55 15.32
C THR A 54 -5.26 4.67 14.44
N LEU A 55 -6.01 5.76 14.56
CA LEU A 55 -7.17 6.06 13.73
C LEU A 55 -6.78 6.22 12.26
N ALA A 56 -5.71 6.97 11.98
CA ALA A 56 -5.18 7.16 10.63
C ALA A 56 -4.76 5.83 9.98
N ALA A 57 -4.13 4.94 10.74
CA ALA A 57 -3.79 3.60 10.29
C ALA A 57 -5.05 2.78 9.93
N GLY A 58 -6.10 2.82 10.75
CA GLY A 58 -7.39 2.20 10.44
C GLY A 58 -8.03 2.73 9.15
N VAL A 59 -8.04 4.06 8.97
CA VAL A 59 -8.57 4.70 7.74
C VAL A 59 -7.76 4.28 6.52
N PHE A 60 -6.43 4.24 6.63
CA PHE A 60 -5.54 3.83 5.56
C PHE A 60 -5.79 2.38 5.13
N GLN A 61 -5.96 1.46 6.08
CA GLN A 61 -6.27 0.05 5.79
C GLN A 61 -7.59 -0.11 5.04
N PHE A 62 -8.62 0.69 5.37
CA PHE A 62 -9.90 0.65 4.67
C PHE A 62 -9.84 1.23 3.25
N LYS A 63 -9.12 2.34 3.05
CA LYS A 63 -9.23 3.13 1.81
C LYS A 63 -8.14 2.84 0.78
N THR A 64 -6.94 2.49 1.23
CA THR A 64 -5.75 2.61 0.37
C THR A 64 -4.88 1.35 0.39
N MET A 65 -4.96 0.53 1.44
CA MET A 65 -4.13 -0.68 1.55
C MET A 65 -4.56 -1.74 0.54
N LEU A 66 -3.68 -1.98 -0.43
CA LEU A 66 -3.75 -3.12 -1.33
C LEU A 66 -3.16 -4.33 -0.61
N TYR A 67 -3.87 -5.46 -0.65
CA TYR A 67 -3.42 -6.68 0.05
C TYR A 67 -3.27 -7.89 -0.87
N ASP A 68 -3.75 -7.77 -2.10
CA ASP A 68 -3.48 -8.77 -3.12
C ASP A 68 -3.22 -8.06 -4.44
N ILE A 69 -2.13 -8.46 -5.08
CA ILE A 69 -1.63 -7.91 -6.33
C ILE A 69 -1.41 -9.12 -7.22
N SER A 70 -2.15 -9.21 -8.31
CA SER A 70 -1.99 -10.28 -9.28
C SER A 70 -1.63 -9.72 -10.64
N PHE A 71 -0.67 -10.38 -11.25
CA PHE A 71 -0.18 -10.05 -12.58
C PHE A 71 -0.84 -10.97 -13.61
N SER A 72 -1.21 -10.38 -14.75
CA SER A 72 -1.80 -11.10 -15.88
C SER A 72 -1.20 -10.57 -17.18
N GLU A 73 -1.37 -11.30 -18.28
CA GLU A 73 -0.87 -10.87 -19.59
C GLU A 73 -1.45 -9.52 -20.04
N HIS A 74 -2.66 -9.16 -19.63
CA HIS A 74 -3.32 -7.92 -20.07
C HIS A 74 -3.22 -6.76 -19.07
N GLY A 75 -2.67 -6.98 -17.87
CA GLY A 75 -2.50 -5.92 -16.88
C GLY A 75 -2.21 -6.42 -15.48
N VAL A 76 -2.12 -5.46 -14.56
CA VAL A 76 -1.98 -5.70 -13.11
C VAL A 76 -3.32 -5.47 -12.44
N GLU A 77 -3.73 -6.39 -11.56
CA GLU A 77 -4.93 -6.28 -10.75
C GLU A 77 -4.55 -6.04 -9.30
N PHE A 78 -5.10 -4.98 -8.74
CA PHE A 78 -4.97 -4.61 -7.34
C PHE A 78 -6.28 -4.91 -6.64
N SER A 79 -6.22 -5.67 -5.56
CA SER A 79 -7.35 -5.90 -4.68
C SER A 79 -7.12 -5.16 -3.37
N GLY A 80 -8.00 -4.21 -3.11
CA GLY A 80 -8.16 -3.57 -1.82
C GLY A 80 -9.43 -4.06 -1.14
N LEU A 81 -9.67 -3.56 0.07
CA LEU A 81 -10.80 -3.97 0.87
C LEU A 81 -12.16 -3.63 0.24
N THR A 82 -12.23 -2.46 -0.39
CA THR A 82 -13.44 -1.89 -0.98
C THR A 82 -13.66 -2.29 -2.45
N GLY A 83 -12.72 -3.00 -3.06
CA GLY A 83 -12.85 -3.44 -4.44
C GLY A 83 -11.55 -3.92 -5.09
N SER A 84 -11.70 -4.49 -6.28
CA SER A 84 -10.58 -4.81 -7.16
C SER A 84 -10.52 -3.82 -8.31
N ARG A 85 -9.31 -3.47 -8.72
CA ARG A 85 -9.06 -2.61 -9.86
C ARG A 85 -8.00 -3.24 -10.75
N ARG A 86 -8.36 -3.46 -12.01
CA ARG A 86 -7.43 -3.86 -13.05
C ARG A 86 -6.90 -2.61 -13.77
N VAL A 87 -5.58 -2.53 -13.89
CA VAL A 87 -4.89 -1.50 -14.66
C VAL A 87 -4.20 -2.19 -15.84
N PRO A 88 -4.66 -1.95 -17.09
CA PRO A 88 -3.99 -2.47 -18.27
C PRO A 88 -2.54 -2.01 -18.34
N TRP A 89 -1.64 -2.86 -18.84
CA TRP A 89 -0.22 -2.52 -19.01
C TRP A 89 -0.02 -1.26 -19.86
N ALA A 90 -0.88 -1.05 -20.87
CA ALA A 90 -0.90 0.14 -21.71
C ALA A 90 -1.08 1.43 -20.89
N ASN A 91 -1.88 1.38 -19.82
CA ASN A 91 -2.23 2.54 -19.00
C ASN A 91 -1.19 2.86 -17.92
N ILE A 92 -0.20 2.00 -17.71
CA ILE A 92 0.90 2.30 -16.81
C ILE A 92 1.79 3.34 -17.50
N GLU A 93 2.05 4.47 -16.86
CA GLU A 93 2.92 5.50 -17.41
C GLU A 93 4.38 5.15 -17.12
N TRP A 94 4.68 4.87 -15.85
CA TRP A 94 6.00 4.45 -15.39
C TRP A 94 5.92 3.73 -14.04
N TYR A 95 6.99 3.02 -13.71
CA TYR A 95 7.21 2.49 -12.36
C TYR A 95 8.66 2.68 -11.93
N TRP A 96 8.89 2.79 -10.64
CA TRP A 96 10.18 3.04 -10.01
C TRP A 96 10.30 2.22 -8.73
N PRO A 97 11.25 1.28 -8.64
CA PRO A 97 11.60 0.67 -7.36
C PRO A 97 12.24 1.72 -6.44
N TRP A 98 11.62 1.94 -5.28
CA TRP A 98 11.94 3.02 -4.35
C TRP A 98 12.83 2.56 -3.18
N GLY A 99 12.59 1.36 -2.64
CA GLY A 99 13.34 0.86 -1.49
C GLY A 99 13.03 -0.59 -1.15
N PHE A 100 13.85 -1.22 -0.32
CA PHE A 100 13.58 -2.57 0.17
C PHE A 100 12.53 -2.55 1.29
N THR A 101 11.58 -3.47 1.25
CA THR A 101 10.68 -3.77 2.37
C THR A 101 11.31 -4.81 3.30
N GLY A 102 12.17 -5.68 2.76
CA GLY A 102 12.96 -6.69 3.45
C GLY A 102 13.79 -7.50 2.43
N VAL A 103 14.90 -8.08 2.86
CA VAL A 103 15.78 -8.90 2.00
C VAL A 103 15.98 -10.25 2.67
N VAL A 104 15.67 -11.34 1.96
CA VAL A 104 15.89 -12.72 2.45
C VAL A 104 16.54 -13.54 1.34
N GLY A 105 17.88 -13.53 1.29
CA GLY A 105 18.62 -14.26 0.26
C GLY A 105 18.40 -13.67 -1.14
N GLU A 106 18.08 -14.53 -2.12
CA GLU A 106 17.85 -14.14 -3.53
C GLU A 106 16.48 -13.51 -3.80
N ASP A 107 15.56 -13.62 -2.82
CA ASP A 107 14.25 -12.99 -2.86
C ASP A 107 14.24 -11.76 -1.93
N ALA A 108 13.87 -10.61 -2.47
CA ALA A 108 13.71 -9.38 -1.71
C ALA A 108 12.31 -8.80 -1.92
N GLY A 109 11.75 -8.19 -0.89
CA GLY A 109 10.59 -7.33 -1.03
C GLY A 109 11.05 -5.93 -1.43
N LEU A 110 10.45 -5.36 -2.46
CA LEU A 110 10.67 -3.99 -2.93
C LEU A 110 9.40 -3.16 -2.86
N TRP A 111 9.50 -1.97 -2.31
CA TRP A 111 8.56 -0.89 -2.54
C TRP A 111 8.70 -0.40 -3.98
N VAL A 112 7.65 -0.53 -4.77
CA VAL A 112 7.56 -0.03 -6.14
C VAL A 112 6.51 1.06 -6.20
N LEU A 113 6.95 2.26 -6.58
CA LEU A 113 6.08 3.37 -6.91
C LEU A 113 5.71 3.27 -8.38
N PHE A 114 4.44 3.41 -8.73
CA PHE A 114 4.03 3.40 -10.13
C PHE A 114 2.94 4.43 -10.39
N LYS A 115 3.00 5.02 -11.57
CA LYS A 115 2.02 5.96 -12.08
C LYS A 115 1.21 5.30 -13.17
N TYR A 116 -0.10 5.45 -13.11
CA TYR A 116 -1.00 4.89 -14.11
C TYR A 116 -2.16 5.82 -14.41
N PHE A 117 -2.68 5.74 -15.63
CA PHE A 117 -3.87 6.44 -16.05
C PHE A 117 -5.13 5.64 -15.71
N ASP A 118 -6.01 6.24 -14.92
CA ASP A 118 -7.27 5.63 -14.51
C ASP A 118 -8.42 6.10 -15.41
N GLY A 119 -8.54 5.47 -16.59
CA GLY A 119 -9.58 5.80 -17.57
C GLY A 119 -11.00 5.40 -17.15
N ALA A 120 -11.15 4.51 -16.17
CA ALA A 120 -12.45 4.02 -15.71
C ALA A 120 -13.06 4.89 -14.58
N ALA A 121 -12.32 5.86 -14.04
CA ALA A 121 -12.87 6.78 -13.05
C ALA A 121 -13.81 7.81 -13.68
N HIS A 122 -14.77 8.29 -12.89
CA HIS A 122 -15.69 9.37 -13.25
C HIS A 122 -14.98 10.62 -13.81
N ARG A 123 -13.73 10.84 -13.41
CA ARG A 123 -12.81 11.76 -14.07
C ARG A 123 -11.52 11.01 -14.38
N PRO A 124 -11.22 10.74 -15.66
CA PRO A 124 -9.97 10.13 -16.06
C PRO A 124 -8.80 10.98 -15.56
N LYS A 125 -7.90 10.36 -14.79
CA LYS A 125 -6.74 11.06 -14.23
C LYS A 125 -5.59 10.12 -14.01
N SER A 126 -4.37 10.66 -14.08
CA SER A 126 -3.19 9.96 -13.61
C SER A 126 -3.28 9.77 -12.09
N ARG A 127 -2.90 8.57 -11.65
CA ARG A 127 -2.82 8.19 -10.25
C ARG A 127 -1.43 7.65 -9.95
N LEU A 128 -1.00 7.89 -8.73
CA LEU A 128 0.21 7.34 -8.17
C LEU A 128 -0.17 6.30 -7.11
N ALA A 129 0.53 5.18 -7.08
CA ALA A 129 0.37 4.19 -6.04
C ALA A 129 1.72 3.57 -5.67
N LEU A 130 1.84 3.18 -4.41
CA LEU A 130 3.00 2.50 -3.85
C LEU A 130 2.58 1.08 -3.49
N MET A 131 3.38 0.10 -3.87
CA MET A 131 3.11 -1.31 -3.59
C MET A 131 4.37 -2.04 -3.14
N GLY A 132 4.22 -3.03 -2.26
CA GLY A 132 5.29 -3.98 -1.96
C GLY A 132 5.20 -5.16 -2.91
N LEU A 133 6.28 -5.45 -3.63
CA LEU A 133 6.39 -6.59 -4.55
C LEU A 133 7.57 -7.46 -4.18
N ASN A 134 7.44 -8.75 -4.45
CA ASN A 134 8.60 -9.62 -4.46
C ASN A 134 9.45 -9.29 -5.69
N ALA A 135 10.75 -9.32 -5.49
CA ALA A 135 11.77 -9.04 -6.48
C ALA A 135 12.87 -10.09 -6.35
N ARG A 136 13.44 -10.49 -7.48
CA ARG A 136 14.55 -11.43 -7.53
C ARG A 136 15.81 -10.70 -7.94
N GLY A 137 16.90 -10.99 -7.25
CA GLY A 137 18.18 -10.34 -7.50
C GLY A 137 19.32 -11.00 -6.73
N PRO A 138 20.53 -10.44 -6.83
CA PRO A 138 21.66 -10.92 -6.05
C PRO A 138 21.41 -10.69 -4.56
N GLY A 139 21.90 -11.59 -3.69
CA GLY A 139 21.67 -11.49 -2.24
C GLY A 139 22.19 -10.19 -1.59
N PHE A 140 23.16 -9.52 -2.24
CA PHE A 140 23.60 -8.17 -1.91
C PHE A 140 23.81 -7.40 -3.21
N GLY A 141 23.07 -6.31 -3.41
CA GLY A 141 23.12 -5.52 -4.64
C GLY A 141 22.34 -4.21 -4.56
N SER A 142 22.49 -3.37 -5.57
CA SER A 142 21.70 -2.15 -5.70
C SER A 142 20.24 -2.45 -6.07
N ILE A 143 19.30 -1.56 -5.71
CA ILE A 143 17.87 -1.71 -6.04
C ILE A 143 17.64 -1.95 -7.55
N ASP A 144 18.56 -1.49 -8.40
CA ASP A 144 18.45 -1.64 -9.84
C ASP A 144 18.78 -3.05 -10.37
N GLU A 145 19.50 -3.84 -9.60
CA GLU A 145 19.82 -5.23 -9.94
C GLU A 145 18.65 -6.18 -9.69
N PHE A 146 17.69 -5.76 -8.86
CA PHE A 146 16.51 -6.54 -8.56
C PHE A 146 15.45 -6.36 -9.67
N MET A 147 14.88 -7.49 -10.08
CA MET A 147 13.83 -7.59 -11.09
C MET A 147 12.50 -7.92 -10.41
N THR A 148 11.50 -7.10 -10.69
CA THR A 148 10.12 -7.27 -10.23
C THR A 148 9.26 -7.86 -11.34
N ASP A 149 8.04 -8.30 -11.00
CA ASP A 149 7.07 -8.73 -12.01
C ASP A 149 6.74 -7.64 -13.05
N PHE A 150 6.89 -6.35 -12.71
CA PHE A 150 6.73 -5.25 -13.68
C PHE A 150 7.77 -5.31 -14.80
N ASP A 151 9.00 -5.71 -14.49
CA ASP A 151 10.09 -5.81 -15.46
C ASP A 151 9.82 -6.89 -16.52
N ARG A 152 8.97 -7.87 -16.21
CA ARG A 152 8.53 -8.89 -17.17
C ARG A 152 7.55 -8.35 -18.21
N TYR A 153 6.63 -7.47 -17.82
CA TYR A 153 5.52 -7.03 -18.69
C TYR A 153 5.74 -5.66 -19.34
N VAL A 154 6.40 -4.73 -18.64
CA VAL A 154 6.60 -3.36 -19.11
C VAL A 154 8.03 -2.84 -18.85
N PRO A 155 9.10 -3.58 -19.20
CA PRO A 155 10.48 -3.21 -18.86
C PRO A 155 10.86 -1.80 -19.35
N ALA A 156 10.36 -1.40 -20.52
CA ALA A 156 10.61 -0.08 -21.09
C ALA A 156 10.00 1.10 -20.30
N LYS A 157 9.17 0.83 -19.28
CA LYS A 157 8.52 1.85 -18.43
C LYS A 157 9.23 2.02 -17.08
N ARG A 158 10.27 1.24 -16.79
CA ARG A 158 11.08 1.39 -15.57
C ARG A 158 11.77 2.76 -15.58
N ARG A 159 11.60 3.53 -14.50
CA ARG A 159 12.21 4.87 -14.30
C ARG A 159 11.94 5.89 -15.42
N ARG A 160 10.96 5.62 -16.27
CA ARG A 160 10.64 6.51 -17.40
C ARG A 160 9.91 7.74 -16.86
N GLY A 161 10.62 8.86 -16.73
CA GLY A 161 10.08 10.08 -16.11
C GLY A 161 11.10 10.84 -15.27
N ILE A 162 12.26 10.24 -14.95
CA ILE A 162 13.37 10.93 -14.28
C ILE A 162 14.19 11.79 -15.28
N ARG A 163 14.04 11.54 -16.59
CA ARG A 163 14.84 12.23 -17.64
C ARG A 163 14.24 13.53 -18.19
N HIS A 164 13.03 13.92 -17.79
CA HIS A 164 12.44 15.20 -18.22
C HIS A 164 11.55 15.80 -17.13
N SER A 165 12.18 16.47 -16.17
CA SER A 165 11.62 17.56 -15.36
C SER A 165 12.76 18.38 -14.78
#